data_AF-A0A645FI06-F1
#
_entry.id   AF-A0A645FI06-F1
#
_cell.length_a   1.000
_cell.length_b   1.000
_cell.length_c   1.000
_cell.angle_alpha   90.00
_cell.angle_beta   90.00
_cell.angle_gamma   90.00
#
_symmetry.space_group_name_H-M   'P 1'
#
loop_
_entity.id
_entity.type
_entity.pdbx_description
1 polymer ?
#
loop_
_entity_poly.entity_id
_entity_poly.type
_entity_poly.pdbx_seq_one_letter_code
_entity_poly.pdbx_strand_id
1 'polypeptide(L)'
;MESEGYIVRTYITPTVTAKNCLTGLYGISAYSKLFDRSAEILTLLYCNADFKTVFTYGVENVNWIKNDDGTISKINDDYSMDFYQTGNTLIGYHTSDIPADYRDSAIQSNLIMKPDGFITFAGTFDEEQQDIIKQANEIVAGKYEELCQGVEDWEAQNNDILAKLDAIGFPDFLTNVFNAQYGPVATALSESEAARKAQKPPYLDDSANNGKTETGESNTEEVNTEEANTGEVEE
;
A
#
# COMPACT_ATOMS: atom_id res chain seq x y z
N MET A 1 -22.74 -32.57 6.59
CA MET A 1 -22.40 -31.29 7.23
C MET A 1 -21.86 -30.43 6.12
N GLU A 2 -22.73 -29.61 5.53
CA GLU A 2 -22.38 -28.69 4.46
C GLU A 2 -21.59 -27.53 5.06
N SER A 3 -20.39 -27.28 4.54
CA SER A 3 -19.59 -26.12 4.91
C SER A 3 -20.27 -24.87 4.37
N GLU A 4 -20.78 -24.02 5.28
CA GLU A 4 -21.34 -22.73 4.93
C GLU A 4 -20.37 -21.95 4.05
N GLY A 5 -20.82 -21.58 2.85
CA GLY A 5 -20.06 -20.82 1.88
C GLY A 5 -19.82 -19.41 2.42
N TYR A 6 -18.64 -19.16 2.97
CA TYR A 6 -18.17 -17.81 3.25
C TYR A 6 -17.98 -17.07 1.93
N ILE A 7 -18.78 -16.02 1.71
CA ILE A 7 -18.50 -15.04 0.66
C ILE A 7 -17.30 -14.22 1.15
N VAL A 8 -16.11 -14.55 0.67
CA VAL A 8 -14.94 -13.68 0.83
C VAL A 8 -15.17 -12.46 -0.09
N ARG A 9 -15.73 -11.39 0.47
CA ARG A 9 -15.64 -10.07 -0.17
C ARG A 9 -14.22 -9.57 0.05
N THR A 10 -13.40 -9.58 -0.99
CA THR A 10 -12.09 -8.92 -0.98
C THR A 10 -12.33 -7.42 -0.78
N TYR A 11 -12.34 -6.96 0.47
CA TYR A 11 -12.78 -5.60 0.81
C TYR A 11 -11.72 -4.53 0.54
N ILE A 12 -10.47 -4.89 0.23
CA ILE A 12 -9.40 -3.90 0.12
C ILE A 12 -8.51 -4.27 -1.05
N THR A 13 -8.61 -3.50 -2.14
CA THR A 13 -7.46 -3.41 -3.05
C THR A 13 -6.31 -2.82 -2.25
N PRO A 14 -5.10 -3.43 -2.24
CA PRO A 14 -3.98 -2.84 -1.51
C PRO A 14 -3.82 -1.39 -1.96
N THR A 15 -3.72 -0.49 -0.98
CA THR A 15 -3.70 0.95 -1.22
C THR A 15 -2.42 1.52 -0.64
N VAL A 16 -1.69 2.31 -1.43
CA VAL A 16 -0.48 3.00 -0.98
C VAL A 16 -0.85 4.37 -0.46
N THR A 17 -0.49 4.66 0.78
CA THR A 17 -0.68 5.97 1.41
C THR A 17 0.61 6.77 1.39
N ALA A 18 0.50 8.10 1.60
CA ALA A 18 1.68 8.94 1.78
C ALA A 18 2.57 8.45 2.94
N LYS A 19 1.96 7.96 4.04
CA LYS A 19 2.69 7.35 5.15
C LYS A 19 3.53 6.15 4.69
N ASN A 20 2.98 5.27 3.86
CA ASN A 20 3.74 4.12 3.34
C ASN A 20 4.93 4.57 2.48
N CYS A 21 4.77 5.61 1.66
CA CYS A 21 5.85 6.15 0.83
C CYS A 21 6.93 6.90 1.62
N LEU A 22 6.57 7.57 2.71
CA LEU A 22 7.47 8.43 3.49
C LEU A 22 8.11 7.72 4.69
N THR A 23 7.63 6.53 5.07
CA THR A 23 8.25 5.73 6.13
C THR A 23 9.64 5.29 5.69
N GLY A 24 10.66 5.55 6.50
CA GLY A 24 12.04 5.17 6.20
C GLY A 24 12.71 6.00 5.09
N LEU A 25 12.13 7.16 4.73
CA LEU A 25 12.74 8.08 3.76
C LEU A 25 13.91 8.85 4.39
N TYR A 26 15.05 8.83 3.73
CA TYR A 26 16.19 9.67 4.08
C TYR A 26 16.22 10.95 3.24
N GLY A 27 16.45 12.08 3.91
CA GLY A 27 16.68 13.38 3.26
C GLY A 27 18.07 13.91 3.54
N ILE A 28 18.63 14.66 2.58
CA ILE A 28 19.89 15.40 2.77
C ILE A 28 19.51 16.86 3.04
N SER A 29 20.02 17.42 4.13
CA SER A 29 19.81 18.84 4.45
C SER A 29 20.32 19.74 3.33
N ALA A 30 19.54 20.76 2.97
CA ALA A 30 19.94 21.81 2.02
C ALA A 30 21.21 22.56 2.45
N TYR A 31 21.57 22.50 3.75
CA TYR A 31 22.77 23.13 4.29
C TYR A 31 23.98 22.17 4.38
N SER A 32 23.84 20.93 3.92
CA SER A 32 24.94 19.95 3.96
C SER A 32 26.09 20.38 3.05
N LYS A 33 27.30 20.41 3.60
CA LYS A 33 28.54 20.61 2.82
C LYS A 33 29.05 19.34 2.15
N LEU A 34 28.42 18.19 2.43
CA LEU A 34 28.85 16.86 1.98
C LEU A 34 27.76 16.18 1.15
N PHE A 35 27.00 16.96 0.36
CA PHE A 35 25.87 16.46 -0.42
C PHE A 35 26.22 15.21 -1.23
N ASP A 36 27.27 15.27 -2.05
CA ASP A 36 27.67 14.16 -2.92
C ASP A 36 27.95 12.88 -2.13
N ARG A 37 28.71 13.00 -1.04
CA ARG A 37 29.04 11.84 -0.20
C ARG A 37 27.81 11.28 0.53
N SER A 38 26.92 12.15 1.00
CA SER A 38 25.65 11.72 1.58
C SER A 38 24.79 11.00 0.55
N ALA A 39 24.71 11.52 -0.68
CA ALA A 39 23.97 10.89 -1.77
C ALA A 39 24.53 9.50 -2.12
N GLU A 40 25.85 9.34 -2.18
CA GLU A 40 26.51 8.04 -2.39
C GLU A 40 26.11 7.01 -1.32
N ILE A 41 26.09 7.41 -0.05
CA ILE A 41 25.68 6.51 1.05
C ILE A 41 24.21 6.11 0.90
N LEU A 42 23.33 7.05 0.55
CA LEU A 42 21.93 6.73 0.28
C LEU A 42 21.82 5.78 -0.91
N THR A 43 22.55 6.00 -2.00
CA THR A 43 22.57 5.08 -3.14
C THR A 43 22.99 3.67 -2.70
N LEU A 44 23.99 3.52 -1.84
CA LEU A 44 24.37 2.21 -1.31
C LEU A 44 23.23 1.56 -0.50
N LEU A 45 22.52 2.30 0.35
CA LEU A 45 21.38 1.78 1.11
C LEU A 45 20.20 1.34 0.23
N TYR A 46 19.98 1.97 -0.92
CA TYR A 46 18.85 1.66 -1.80
C TYR A 46 19.18 0.73 -2.96
N CYS A 47 20.46 0.54 -3.29
CA CYS A 47 20.90 -0.20 -4.48
C CYS A 47 21.89 -1.35 -4.20
N ASN A 48 22.46 -1.46 -2.98
CA ASN A 48 23.40 -2.52 -2.64
C ASN A 48 22.86 -3.38 -1.47
N ALA A 49 22.54 -4.64 -1.77
CA ALA A 49 21.94 -5.59 -0.83
C ALA A 49 22.84 -5.84 0.40
N ASP A 50 24.14 -6.01 0.19
CA ASP A 50 25.10 -6.32 1.26
C ASP A 50 25.28 -5.11 2.18
N PHE A 51 25.44 -3.91 1.62
CA PHE A 51 25.57 -2.68 2.39
C PHE A 51 24.31 -2.41 3.23
N LYS A 52 23.11 -2.56 2.64
CA LYS A 52 21.84 -2.43 3.38
C LYS A 52 21.72 -3.48 4.47
N THR A 53 22.09 -4.73 4.21
CA THR A 53 22.03 -5.82 5.19
C THR A 53 22.99 -5.57 6.34
N VAL A 54 24.23 -5.15 6.06
CA VAL A 54 25.20 -4.79 7.10
C VAL A 54 24.69 -3.62 7.93
N PHE A 55 24.12 -2.60 7.28
CA PHE A 55 23.53 -1.48 8.00
C PHE A 55 22.37 -1.94 8.90
N THR A 56 21.53 -2.88 8.44
CA THR A 56 20.36 -3.36 9.19
C THR A 56 20.70 -4.32 10.32
N TYR A 57 21.58 -5.28 10.07
CA TYR A 57 21.80 -6.46 10.92
C TYR A 57 23.23 -6.56 11.48
N GLY A 58 24.13 -5.64 11.14
CA GLY A 58 25.50 -5.63 11.64
C GLY A 58 26.45 -6.44 10.75
N VAL A 59 27.57 -6.89 11.32
CA VAL A 59 28.67 -7.48 10.55
C VAL A 59 28.39 -8.96 10.25
N GLU A 60 28.57 -9.38 9.01
CA GLU A 60 28.46 -10.79 8.60
C GLU A 60 29.48 -11.67 9.35
N ASN A 61 29.08 -12.89 9.72
CA ASN A 61 29.81 -13.83 10.58
C ASN A 61 30.03 -13.37 12.03
N VAL A 62 29.54 -12.18 12.41
CA VAL A 62 29.54 -11.69 13.79
C VAL A 62 28.12 -11.58 14.32
N ASN A 63 27.23 -10.94 13.57
CA ASN A 63 25.84 -10.72 13.94
C ASN A 63 24.86 -11.59 13.13
N TRP A 64 25.23 -11.98 11.90
CA TRP A 64 24.39 -12.81 11.03
C TRP A 64 25.23 -13.64 10.06
N ILE A 65 24.66 -14.72 9.52
CA ILE A 65 25.24 -15.53 8.42
C ILE A 65 24.27 -15.59 7.25
N LYS A 66 24.80 -15.66 6.02
CA LYS A 66 24.00 -15.93 4.82
C LYS A 66 23.75 -17.42 4.66
N ASN A 67 22.50 -17.79 4.39
CA ASN A 67 22.09 -19.16 4.12
C ASN A 67 22.16 -19.44 2.60
N ASP A 68 22.20 -20.72 2.22
CA ASP A 68 22.29 -21.15 0.81
C ASP A 68 21.07 -20.75 -0.03
N ASP A 69 19.91 -20.57 0.62
CA ASP A 69 18.65 -20.13 -0.01
C ASP A 69 18.56 -18.60 -0.21
N GLY A 70 19.61 -17.85 0.17
CA GLY A 70 19.66 -16.39 0.06
C GLY A 70 19.01 -15.65 1.23
N THR A 71 18.50 -16.35 2.26
CA THR A 71 18.08 -15.74 3.53
C THR A 71 19.26 -15.56 4.49
N ILE A 72 19.01 -14.98 5.66
CA ILE A 72 20.01 -14.85 6.72
C ILE A 72 19.52 -15.48 8.03
N SER A 73 20.49 -15.91 8.84
CA SER A 73 20.27 -16.33 10.22
C SER A 73 21.01 -15.39 11.16
N LYS A 74 20.32 -14.78 12.13
CA LYS A 74 20.97 -13.97 13.18
C LYS A 74 21.75 -14.88 14.13
N ILE A 75 22.96 -14.47 14.48
CA ILE A 75 23.84 -15.14 15.44
C ILE A 75 23.58 -14.62 16.87
N ASN A 76 23.29 -13.32 17.00
CA ASN A 76 22.99 -12.64 18.26
C ASN A 76 22.11 -11.41 18.00
N ASP A 77 21.71 -10.73 19.08
CA ASP A 77 20.88 -9.52 19.08
C ASP A 77 21.66 -8.25 19.49
N ASP A 78 22.99 -8.27 19.42
CA ASP A 78 23.84 -7.15 19.87
C ASP A 78 23.63 -5.89 19.00
N TYR A 79 23.14 -6.08 17.78
CA TYR A 79 22.81 -5.00 16.86
C TYR A 79 21.64 -5.40 15.94
N SER A 80 20.63 -4.53 15.86
CA SER A 80 19.56 -4.62 14.87
C SER A 80 18.93 -3.25 14.71
N MET A 81 18.71 -2.83 13.47
CA MET A 81 17.86 -1.70 13.14
C MET A 81 16.55 -2.18 12.52
N ASP A 82 15.56 -1.29 12.43
CA ASP A 82 14.30 -1.57 11.77
C ASP A 82 14.53 -1.79 10.27
N PHE A 83 14.18 -2.99 9.79
CA PHE A 83 14.34 -3.38 8.39
C PHE A 83 13.60 -2.43 7.43
N TYR A 84 12.46 -1.88 7.84
CA TYR A 84 11.64 -0.96 7.04
C TYR A 84 12.15 0.48 7.03
N GLN A 85 13.13 0.81 7.89
CA GLN A 85 13.70 2.16 7.98
C GLN A 85 15.14 2.26 7.46
N THR A 86 15.68 1.19 6.88
CA THR A 86 17.12 1.07 6.56
C THR A 86 17.42 1.01 5.06
N GLY A 87 16.53 1.55 4.23
CA GLY A 87 16.68 1.60 2.77
C GLY A 87 15.67 0.71 2.04
N ASN A 88 16.05 0.24 0.86
CA ASN A 88 15.14 -0.53 0.00
C ASN A 88 14.91 -1.94 0.56
N THR A 89 13.67 -2.23 0.96
CA THR A 89 13.28 -3.53 1.51
C THR A 89 13.25 -4.65 0.46
N LEU A 90 13.16 -4.34 -0.83
CA LEU A 90 13.07 -5.35 -1.91
C LEU A 90 14.43 -5.98 -2.29
N ILE A 91 15.54 -5.43 -1.79
CA ILE A 91 16.90 -5.90 -2.08
C ILE A 91 17.65 -6.44 -0.85
N GLY A 92 17.17 -6.15 0.36
CA GLY A 92 17.81 -6.65 1.58
C GLY A 92 17.59 -8.14 1.77
N TYR A 93 18.53 -8.82 2.41
CA TYR A 93 18.29 -10.20 2.81
C TYR A 93 17.29 -10.24 3.95
N HIS A 94 16.37 -11.21 3.88
CA HIS A 94 15.38 -11.48 4.90
C HIS A 94 15.86 -12.57 5.84
N THR A 95 15.39 -12.54 7.08
CA THR A 95 15.64 -13.61 8.05
C THR A 95 14.87 -14.88 7.64
N SER A 96 15.39 -16.05 7.98
CA SER A 96 14.84 -17.36 7.56
C SER A 96 13.44 -17.69 8.10
N ASP A 97 12.92 -16.90 9.04
CA ASP A 97 11.55 -16.98 9.55
C ASP A 97 10.52 -16.29 8.63
N ILE A 98 10.99 -15.47 7.68
CA ILE A 98 10.14 -14.85 6.66
C ILE A 98 9.85 -15.89 5.56
N PRO A 99 8.59 -16.04 5.12
CA PRO A 99 8.23 -16.95 4.04
C PRO A 99 9.05 -16.71 2.76
N ALA A 100 9.46 -17.79 2.10
CA ALA A 100 10.30 -17.73 0.89
C ALA A 100 9.67 -16.92 -0.27
N ASP A 101 8.33 -16.88 -0.32
CA ASP A 101 7.54 -16.16 -1.32
C ASP A 101 7.20 -14.72 -0.91
N TYR A 102 7.66 -14.24 0.24
CA TYR A 102 7.36 -12.89 0.74
C TYR A 102 7.75 -11.82 -0.27
N ARG A 103 8.94 -11.94 -0.86
CA ARG A 103 9.46 -10.97 -1.83
C ARG A 103 8.59 -10.92 -3.08
N ASP A 104 8.25 -12.09 -3.63
CA ASP A 104 7.43 -12.17 -4.84
C ASP A 104 6.01 -11.66 -4.55
N SER A 105 5.45 -11.98 -3.39
CA SER A 105 4.17 -11.45 -2.92
C SER A 105 4.19 -9.93 -2.74
N ALA A 106 5.28 -9.36 -2.22
CA ALA A 106 5.46 -7.91 -2.08
C ALA A 106 5.54 -7.21 -3.45
N ILE A 107 6.24 -7.80 -4.41
CA ILE A 107 6.31 -7.30 -5.79
C ILE A 107 4.92 -7.33 -6.44
N GLN A 108 4.21 -8.46 -6.34
CA GLN A 108 2.86 -8.57 -6.90
C GLN A 108 1.91 -7.57 -6.25
N SER A 109 1.97 -7.43 -4.93
CA SER A 109 1.19 -6.42 -4.19
C SER A 109 1.46 -5.01 -4.69
N ASN A 110 2.73 -4.64 -4.89
CA ASN A 110 3.11 -3.33 -5.44
C ASN A 110 2.55 -3.09 -6.85
N LEU A 111 2.46 -4.13 -7.69
CA LEU A 111 1.91 -4.01 -9.06
C LEU A 111 0.39 -3.78 -9.08
N ILE A 112 -0.33 -4.41 -8.14
CA ILE A 112 -1.80 -4.30 -8.06
C ILE A 112 -2.26 -3.15 -7.17
N MET A 113 -1.33 -2.54 -6.41
CA MET A 113 -1.64 -1.46 -5.47
C MET A 113 -2.20 -0.22 -6.18
N LYS A 114 -3.15 0.45 -5.52
CA LYS A 114 -3.70 1.72 -5.97
C LYS A 114 -3.21 2.86 -5.08
N PRO A 115 -2.90 4.04 -5.63
CA PRO A 115 -2.67 5.21 -4.80
C PRO A 115 -3.92 5.53 -3.99
N ASP A 116 -3.72 5.86 -2.71
CA ASP A 116 -4.73 6.54 -1.92
C ASP A 116 -5.09 7.89 -2.59
N GLY A 117 -6.35 8.31 -2.46
CA GLY A 117 -6.83 9.55 -3.05
C GLY A 117 -6.04 10.78 -2.57
N PHE A 118 -5.43 10.73 -1.39
CA PHE A 118 -4.70 11.85 -0.80
C PHE A 118 -3.18 11.72 -0.91
N ILE A 119 -2.66 10.72 -1.63
CA ILE A 119 -1.21 10.40 -1.61
C ILE A 119 -0.31 11.58 -2.00
N THR A 120 -0.76 12.44 -2.92
CA THR A 120 -0.05 13.64 -3.38
C THR A 120 -0.69 14.94 -2.88
N PHE A 121 -1.73 14.86 -2.06
CA PHE A 121 -2.44 16.04 -1.62
C PHE A 121 -1.64 16.78 -0.54
N ALA A 122 -1.20 17.99 -0.88
CA ALA A 122 -0.57 18.93 0.04
C ALA A 122 -1.39 20.22 0.04
N GLY A 123 -2.41 20.27 0.90
CA GLY A 123 -3.23 21.46 1.07
C GLY A 123 -2.41 22.61 1.67
N THR A 124 -2.64 23.82 1.17
CA THR A 124 -2.11 25.06 1.75
C THR A 124 -3.26 25.79 2.43
N PHE A 125 -3.15 25.95 3.75
CA PHE A 125 -4.19 26.56 4.55
C PHE A 125 -3.63 27.75 5.31
N ASP A 126 -4.38 28.84 5.35
CA ASP A 126 -4.05 30.03 6.15
C ASP A 126 -4.22 29.78 7.66
N GLU A 127 -3.87 30.75 8.49
CA GLU A 127 -3.90 30.60 9.96
C GLU A 127 -5.29 30.25 10.50
N GLU A 128 -6.36 30.83 9.93
CA GLU A 128 -7.75 30.57 10.36
C GLU A 128 -8.17 29.14 9.99
N GLN A 129 -7.87 28.71 8.76
CA GLN A 129 -8.14 27.37 8.28
C GLN A 129 -7.33 26.31 9.04
N GLN A 130 -6.08 26.59 9.39
CA GLN A 130 -5.25 25.72 10.23
C GLN A 130 -5.82 25.58 11.65
N ASP A 131 -6.38 26.65 12.21
CA ASP A 131 -7.03 26.60 13.51
C ASP A 131 -8.30 25.73 13.48
N ILE A 132 -9.11 25.84 12.42
CA ILE A 132 -10.27 24.95 12.19
C ILE A 132 -9.83 23.48 12.11
N ILE A 133 -8.77 23.16 11.35
CA ILE A 133 -8.23 21.79 11.24
C ILE A 133 -7.78 21.29 12.62
N LYS A 134 -7.09 22.12 13.39
CA LYS A 134 -6.62 21.77 14.73
C LYS A 134 -7.78 21.48 15.68
N GLN A 135 -8.77 22.37 15.74
CA GLN A 135 -9.95 22.19 16.59
C GLN A 135 -10.73 20.93 16.20
N ALA A 136 -10.91 20.68 14.90
CA ALA A 136 -11.55 19.46 14.40
C ALA A 136 -10.81 18.19 14.84
N ASN A 137 -9.47 18.17 14.74
CA ASN A 137 -8.66 17.05 15.21
C ASN A 137 -8.80 16.82 16.71
N GLU A 138 -8.85 17.88 17.53
CA GLU A 138 -9.03 17.76 18.98
C GLU A 138 -10.41 17.18 19.34
N ILE A 139 -11.47 17.62 18.64
CA ILE A 139 -12.83 17.09 18.81
C ILE A 139 -12.88 15.59 18.51
N VAL A 140 -12.28 15.15 17.39
CA VAL A 140 -12.34 13.76 16.93
C VAL A 140 -11.38 12.85 17.70
N ALA A 141 -10.15 13.29 17.96
CA ALA A 141 -9.14 12.47 18.66
C ALA A 141 -9.59 12.08 20.07
N GLY A 142 -10.33 12.96 20.75
CA GLY A 142 -10.90 12.66 22.07
C GLY A 142 -11.99 11.59 22.07
N LYS A 143 -12.52 11.20 20.90
CA LYS A 143 -13.65 10.26 20.76
C LYS A 143 -13.37 9.06 19.88
N TYR A 144 -12.31 9.10 19.06
CA TYR A 144 -11.97 8.05 18.12
C TYR A 144 -11.78 6.67 18.79
N GLU A 145 -11.08 6.63 19.92
CA GLU A 145 -10.82 5.37 20.62
C GLU A 145 -12.10 4.76 21.21
N GLU A 146 -12.98 5.58 21.81
CA GLU A 146 -14.28 5.14 22.35
C GLU A 146 -15.19 4.58 21.25
N LEU A 147 -15.25 5.26 20.09
CA LEU A 147 -16.03 4.84 18.92
C LEU A 147 -15.55 3.51 18.37
N CYS A 148 -14.23 3.30 18.26
CA CYS A 148 -13.65 2.07 17.73
C CYS A 148 -13.85 0.86 18.64
N GLN A 149 -14.02 1.07 19.96
CA GLN A 149 -14.21 -0.01 20.91
C GLN A 149 -15.68 -0.45 21.06
N GLY A 150 -16.63 0.31 20.51
CA GLY A 150 -18.06 -0.03 20.51
C GLY A 150 -18.70 -0.05 21.90
N VAL A 151 -18.13 0.69 22.85
CA VAL A 151 -18.52 0.66 24.28
C VAL A 151 -19.65 1.64 24.59
N GLU A 152 -19.88 2.64 23.74
CA GLU A 152 -20.90 3.68 23.93
C GLU A 152 -21.92 3.73 22.78
N ASP A 153 -23.01 4.48 23.02
CA ASP A 153 -24.01 4.78 22.00
C ASP A 153 -23.38 5.63 20.88
N TRP A 154 -22.99 4.95 19.81
CA TRP A 154 -22.31 5.56 18.67
C TRP A 154 -23.15 6.67 18.00
N GLU A 155 -24.49 6.58 18.02
CA GLU A 155 -25.35 7.58 17.40
C GLU A 155 -25.32 8.88 18.20
N ALA A 156 -25.44 8.78 19.52
CA ALA A 156 -25.36 9.94 20.42
C ALA A 156 -23.99 10.63 20.32
N GLN A 157 -22.90 9.85 20.33
CA GLN A 157 -21.55 10.37 20.18
C GLN A 157 -21.32 11.02 18.81
N ASN A 158 -21.76 10.38 17.73
CA ASN A 158 -21.61 10.92 16.38
C ASN A 158 -22.38 12.24 16.21
N ASN A 159 -23.59 12.35 16.77
CA ASN A 159 -24.36 13.58 16.74
C ASN A 159 -23.69 14.72 17.54
N ASP A 160 -23.10 14.42 18.69
CA ASP A 160 -22.33 15.39 19.48
C ASP A 160 -21.07 15.87 18.72
N ILE A 161 -20.35 14.96 18.08
CA ILE A 161 -19.19 15.29 17.24
C ILE A 161 -19.60 16.20 16.08
N LEU A 162 -20.65 15.84 15.34
CA LEU A 162 -21.14 16.64 14.21
C LEU A 162 -21.57 18.03 14.65
N ALA A 163 -22.25 18.18 15.78
CA ALA A 163 -22.63 19.48 16.32
C ALA A 163 -21.42 20.36 16.69
N LYS A 164 -20.37 19.75 17.28
CA LYS A 164 -19.12 20.46 17.60
C LYS A 164 -18.33 20.86 16.36
N LEU A 165 -18.31 20.01 15.33
CA LEU A 165 -17.68 20.31 14.05
C LEU A 165 -18.42 21.44 13.31
N ASP A 166 -19.75 21.45 13.35
CA ASP A 166 -20.57 22.53 12.79
C ASP A 166 -20.29 23.87 13.48
N ALA A 167 -20.19 23.87 14.82
CA ALA A 167 -19.93 25.07 15.61
C ALA A 167 -18.58 25.76 15.29
N ILE A 168 -17.60 25.03 14.77
CA ILE A 168 -16.30 25.56 14.35
C ILE A 168 -16.24 25.86 12.83
N GLY A 169 -17.35 25.72 12.11
CA GLY A 169 -17.41 25.96 10.66
C GLY A 169 -16.73 24.88 9.82
N PHE A 170 -16.52 23.68 10.36
CA PHE A 170 -15.82 22.60 9.65
C PHE A 170 -16.54 22.14 8.35
N PRO A 171 -17.88 22.04 8.29
CA PRO A 171 -18.57 21.69 7.04
C PRO A 171 -18.34 22.68 5.89
N ASP A 172 -18.31 23.98 6.21
CA ASP A 172 -18.04 25.04 5.23
C ASP A 172 -16.58 25.02 4.79
N PHE A 173 -15.64 24.78 5.73
CA PHE A 173 -14.25 24.55 5.41
C PHE A 173 -14.07 23.36 4.44
N LEU A 174 -14.72 22.22 4.71
CA LEU A 174 -14.65 21.06 3.82
C LEU A 174 -15.18 21.39 2.42
N THR A 175 -16.33 22.04 2.35
CA THR A 175 -17.03 22.31 1.09
C THR A 175 -16.32 23.35 0.24
N ASN A 176 -15.88 24.46 0.85
CA ASN A 176 -15.44 25.65 0.12
C ASN A 176 -13.92 25.77 0.03
N VAL A 177 -13.18 25.21 1.00
CA VAL A 177 -11.72 25.34 1.08
C VAL A 177 -11.05 24.03 0.70
N PHE A 178 -11.35 22.95 1.44
CA PHE A 178 -10.70 21.67 1.23
C PHE A 178 -11.01 21.09 -0.14
N ASN A 179 -12.29 20.98 -0.50
CA ASN A 179 -12.71 20.42 -1.79
C ASN A 179 -12.22 21.24 -2.99
N ALA A 180 -12.09 22.56 -2.83
CA ALA A 180 -11.54 23.41 -3.89
C ALA A 180 -10.06 23.08 -4.18
N GLN A 181 -9.28 22.73 -3.16
CA GLN A 181 -7.88 22.34 -3.32
C GLN A 181 -7.73 20.85 -3.70
N TYR A 182 -8.55 19.97 -3.13
CA TYR A 182 -8.45 18.52 -3.34
C TYR A 182 -9.09 18.06 -4.65
N GLY A 183 -10.19 18.69 -5.09
CA GLY A 183 -10.93 18.30 -6.30
C GLY A 183 -10.04 18.11 -7.54
N PRO A 184 -9.17 19.07 -7.89
CA PRO A 184 -8.24 18.92 -9.01
C PRO A 184 -7.28 17.73 -8.85
N VAL A 185 -6.79 17.48 -7.63
CA VAL A 185 -5.89 16.35 -7.32
C VAL A 185 -6.61 15.02 -7.50
N ALA A 186 -7.85 14.92 -7.00
CA ALA A 186 -8.68 13.73 -7.14
C ALA A 186 -8.99 13.40 -8.61
N THR A 187 -9.26 14.41 -9.44
CA THR A 187 -9.45 14.26 -10.89
C THR A 187 -8.17 13.73 -11.54
N ALA A 188 -7.01 14.35 -11.28
CA ALA A 188 -5.74 13.94 -11.85
C ALA A 188 -5.36 12.51 -11.44
N LEU A 189 -5.62 12.11 -10.20
CA LEU A 189 -5.38 10.74 -9.72
C LEU A 189 -6.24 9.72 -10.47
N SER A 190 -7.52 10.01 -10.67
CA SER A 190 -8.43 9.13 -11.43
C SER A 190 -7.97 8.95 -12.88
N GLU A 191 -7.53 10.03 -13.53
CA GLU A 191 -6.97 9.99 -14.89
C GLU A 191 -5.66 9.18 -14.95
N SER A 192 -4.79 9.35 -13.96
CA SER A 192 -3.53 8.60 -13.87
C SER A 192 -3.73 7.10 -13.65
N GLU A 193 -4.74 6.70 -12.87
CA GLU A 193 -5.08 5.28 -12.66
C GLU A 193 -5.60 4.65 -13.97
N ALA A 194 -6.45 5.38 -14.71
CA ALA A 194 -6.92 4.95 -16.02
C ALA A 194 -5.76 4.76 -17.02
N ALA A 195 -4.79 5.69 -17.02
CA ALA A 195 -3.60 5.60 -17.85
C ALA A 195 -2.66 4.44 -17.45
N ARG A 196 -2.47 4.19 -16.14
CA ARG A 196 -1.65 3.08 -15.64
C ARG A 196 -2.19 1.73 -16.07
N LYS A 197 -3.52 1.53 -16.01
CA LYS A 197 -4.16 0.28 -16.48
C LYS A 197 -3.97 0.02 -17.97
N ALA A 198 -3.69 1.07 -18.76
CA ALA A 198 -3.41 0.95 -20.19
C ALA A 198 -1.94 0.61 -20.51
N GLN A 199 -1.02 0.69 -19.54
CA GLN A 199 0.40 0.34 -19.73
C GLN A 199 0.71 -1.05 -19.15
N LYS A 200 1.25 -1.96 -19.99
CA LYS A 200 1.85 -3.22 -19.52
C LYS A 200 3.15 -2.88 -18.76
N PRO A 201 3.36 -3.36 -17.52
CA PRO A 201 4.52 -2.97 -16.74
C PRO A 201 5.85 -3.46 -17.37
N PRO A 202 6.93 -2.66 -17.33
CA PRO A 202 8.18 -2.93 -18.04
C PRO A 202 9.03 -4.09 -17.47
N TYR A 203 8.70 -4.61 -16.29
CA TYR A 203 9.37 -5.77 -15.69
C TYR A 203 8.78 -7.13 -16.11
N LEU A 204 7.76 -7.12 -16.97
CA LEU A 204 7.30 -8.29 -17.71
C LEU A 204 7.93 -8.29 -19.11
N ASP A 205 9.27 -8.36 -19.16
CA ASP A 205 9.91 -8.95 -20.32
C ASP A 205 9.78 -10.47 -20.17
N ASP A 206 8.96 -11.07 -21.02
CA ASP A 206 8.68 -12.51 -21.05
C ASP A 206 9.95 -13.36 -21.41
N SER A 207 11.13 -12.73 -21.55
CA SER A 207 12.38 -13.38 -21.93
C SER A 207 13.05 -14.24 -20.84
N ALA A 208 12.59 -14.21 -19.58
CA ALA A 208 13.20 -14.98 -18.49
C ALA A 208 12.48 -16.30 -18.10
N ASN A 209 11.38 -16.68 -18.76
CA ASN A 209 10.66 -17.91 -18.43
C ASN A 209 10.42 -18.84 -19.63
N ASN A 210 11.42 -19.00 -20.49
CA ASN A 210 11.45 -20.09 -21.46
C ASN A 210 11.95 -21.36 -20.78
N GLY A 211 11.02 -22.15 -20.22
CA GLY A 211 11.39 -23.44 -19.66
C GLY A 211 10.31 -24.19 -18.90
N LYS A 212 9.09 -24.30 -19.42
CA LYS A 212 8.17 -25.44 -19.17
C LYS A 212 6.97 -25.37 -20.10
N THR A 213 7.10 -26.03 -21.25
CA THR A 213 5.96 -26.48 -22.05
C THR A 213 5.26 -27.59 -21.28
N GLU A 214 4.02 -27.36 -20.85
CA GLU A 214 3.07 -28.45 -20.61
C GLU A 214 1.90 -28.28 -21.57
N THR A 215 1.82 -29.26 -22.47
CA THR A 215 0.74 -29.54 -23.40
C THR A 215 -0.58 -29.76 -22.65
N GLY A 216 -1.60 -28.97 -22.97
CA GLY A 216 -2.98 -29.19 -22.55
C GLY A 216 -3.90 -28.87 -23.72
N GLU A 217 -4.43 -29.92 -24.35
CA GLU A 217 -5.28 -29.88 -25.53
C GLU A 217 -6.57 -29.07 -25.29
N SER A 218 -6.94 -28.26 -26.29
CA SER A 218 -8.23 -27.58 -26.34
C SER A 218 -9.33 -28.56 -26.74
N ASN A 219 -10.35 -28.71 -25.90
CA ASN A 219 -11.65 -29.21 -26.35
C ASN A 219 -12.65 -28.06 -26.35
N THR A 220 -12.87 -27.51 -27.54
CA THR A 220 -14.04 -26.73 -27.93
C THR A 220 -15.19 -27.69 -28.20
N GLU A 221 -16.27 -27.63 -27.42
CA GLU A 221 -17.59 -28.12 -27.83
C GLU A 221 -18.50 -26.93 -28.11
N GLU A 222 -18.71 -26.68 -29.40
CA GLU A 222 -19.78 -25.85 -29.94
C GLU A 222 -21.12 -26.57 -29.74
N VAL A 223 -22.03 -25.99 -28.95
CA VAL A 223 -23.42 -26.45 -28.91
C VAL A 223 -24.20 -25.71 -29.99
N ASN A 224 -24.41 -26.40 -31.11
CA ASN A 224 -25.43 -26.10 -32.12
C ASN A 224 -26.78 -26.63 -31.62
N THR A 225 -27.82 -25.81 -31.62
CA THR A 225 -29.20 -26.29 -31.63
C THR A 225 -30.02 -25.52 -32.66
N GLU A 226 -30.40 -26.24 -33.71
CA GLU A 226 -31.33 -25.86 -34.77
C GLU A 226 -32.76 -25.63 -34.25
N GLU A 227 -33.49 -24.82 -35.03
CA GLU A 227 -34.87 -24.41 -34.86
C GLU A 227 -35.91 -25.55 -34.99
N ALA A 228 -37.05 -25.35 -34.31
CA ALA A 228 -38.46 -25.63 -34.67
C ALA A 228 -38.82 -27.02 -35.27
N ASN A 229 -39.89 -27.71 -34.88
CA ASN A 229 -41.28 -27.23 -34.85
C ASN A 229 -42.24 -28.38 -34.46
N THR A 230 -43.44 -27.99 -33.99
CA THR A 230 -44.75 -28.68 -34.09
C THR A 230 -45.01 -30.05 -33.48
N GLY A 231 -46.06 -30.13 -32.65
CA GLY A 231 -46.85 -31.33 -32.45
C GLY A 231 -47.67 -31.35 -31.16
N GLU A 232 -48.80 -30.65 -31.13
CA GLU A 232 -49.91 -30.95 -30.22
C GLU A 232 -50.40 -32.41 -30.41
N VAL A 233 -51.00 -32.99 -29.36
CA VAL A 233 -52.39 -33.53 -29.34
C VAL A 233 -52.56 -34.48 -28.15
N GLU A 234 -53.51 -34.08 -27.28
CA GLU A 234 -54.53 -34.86 -26.52
C GLU A 234 -54.08 -36.06 -25.66
N GLU A 235 -54.59 -36.31 -24.45
CA GLU A 235 -55.93 -36.08 -23.88
C GLU A 235 -55.83 -35.98 -22.34
#